data_AF-A0A3E0GWA2-F1
#
_entry.id   AF-A0A3E0GWA2-F1
#
_cell.length_a   1.000
_cell.length_b   1.000
_cell.length_c   1.000
_cell.angle_alpha   90.00
_cell.angle_beta   90.00
_cell.angle_gamma   90.00
#
_symmetry.space_group_name_H-M   'P 1'
#
loop_
_entity.id
_entity.type
_entity.pdbx_description
1 polymer ?
#
loop_
_entity_poly.entity_id
_entity_poly.type
_entity_poly.pdbx_seq_one_letter_code
_entity_poly.pdbx_strand_id
1 'polypeptide(L)'
;MAVSRTTKPGTPGLLVSPNSVLANALLRSIDLLRPRVLASRPSRIEFVVGTQINGAPHLGTNLVQTAAFLLAKIARREFSIDTTVRFGALDNAPHEVILDPETHHAYQQTYFHALGKDRIGELIDGYYRAFFNSLSEATGTPYVIETYTDQQASPGFRAEFLRTLERIEDIRWWMAPSHGVVHIRVPCPECGWAEKRGDRTKLVSLDEDGATFTAVCLDHGDYEVHIDPEDDQPYLDLATLYRNLVKERALGRDGDVLHVMMKGGDWTFGCQLVDGALGALSTPPAAMPSRIFTPQVLAPTGAKLSKSLLREQGKGVLPADVEPWMLDTTAWPGDVDNYVDSLVWLVSELLTDPKHFFRSFTVKELGRLMTARPVSLPVRAHEMGIYKRYFDLIATGRKTTEIRVNDSSRRNIKVGNLIRFRCQGDEVLTRVTKVARYDSFEEMFDHEPVASVNPLATREDQLANIRQIYPPEREALGVVAIGIELVDPPRPA
;
A
#
# COMPACT_ATOMS: atom_id res chain seq x y z
N MET A 1 71.18 -18.53 9.43
CA MET A 1 70.07 -19.48 9.65
C MET A 1 68.86 -18.72 10.14
N ALA A 2 67.95 -18.37 9.22
CA ALA A 2 66.65 -17.82 9.55
C ALA A 2 65.66 -18.98 9.68
N VAL A 3 65.11 -19.19 10.88
CA VAL A 3 64.07 -20.20 11.11
C VAL A 3 62.71 -19.54 10.90
N SER A 4 62.06 -20.01 9.83
CA SER A 4 60.69 -19.76 9.44
C SER A 4 59.72 -19.89 10.62
N ARG A 5 58.92 -18.85 10.87
CA ARG A 5 57.65 -18.97 11.60
C ARG A 5 56.55 -19.16 10.58
N THR A 6 56.25 -20.42 10.29
CA THR A 6 55.02 -20.84 9.63
C THR A 6 53.81 -20.44 10.50
N THR A 7 53.06 -19.44 10.07
CA THR A 7 51.70 -19.16 10.56
C THR A 7 50.80 -20.33 10.17
N LYS A 8 50.28 -21.07 11.15
CA LYS A 8 49.21 -22.06 10.92
C LYS A 8 48.00 -21.35 10.28
N PRO A 9 47.30 -21.95 9.31
CA PRO A 9 46.03 -21.44 8.83
C PRO A 9 45.06 -21.43 10.02
N GLY A 10 44.48 -20.26 10.34
CA GLY A 10 43.46 -20.16 11.37
C GLY A 10 42.28 -21.05 11.00
N THR A 11 41.86 -21.92 11.92
CA THR A 11 40.63 -22.69 11.78
C THR A 11 39.49 -21.72 11.48
N PRO A 12 38.75 -21.86 10.35
CA PRO A 12 37.62 -21.00 10.07
C PRO A 12 36.68 -21.04 11.27
N GLY A 13 36.37 -19.89 11.86
CA GLY A 13 35.38 -19.81 12.93
C GLY A 13 34.10 -20.48 12.45
N LEU A 14 33.54 -21.38 13.25
CA LEU A 14 32.25 -22.00 12.96
C LEU A 14 31.21 -20.88 12.77
N LEU A 15 30.67 -20.78 11.56
CA LEU A 15 29.53 -19.91 11.27
C LEU A 15 28.32 -20.47 12.03
N VAL A 16 27.95 -19.84 13.14
CA VAL A 16 26.76 -20.21 13.93
C VAL A 16 25.65 -19.20 13.64
N SER A 17 24.50 -19.69 13.16
CA SER A 17 23.29 -18.89 12.96
C SER A 17 22.37 -19.06 14.17
N PRO A 18 22.31 -18.10 15.11
CA PRO A 18 21.36 -18.18 16.23
C PRO A 18 19.93 -17.99 15.73
N ASN A 19 18.97 -18.74 16.28
CA ASN A 19 17.55 -18.54 16.02
C ASN A 19 17.06 -17.27 16.74
N SER A 20 17.18 -16.10 16.10
CA SER A 20 16.57 -14.87 16.60
C SER A 20 15.16 -14.71 16.05
N VAL A 21 14.16 -14.65 16.93
CA VAL A 21 12.79 -14.28 16.53
C VAL A 21 12.76 -12.77 16.34
N LEU A 22 12.46 -12.28 15.12
CA LEU A 22 12.38 -10.85 14.80
C LEU A 22 11.54 -10.06 15.81
N ALA A 23 10.46 -10.69 16.31
CA ALA A 23 9.58 -10.10 17.31
C ALA A 23 10.27 -9.78 18.65
N ASN A 24 11.39 -10.40 18.99
CA ASN A 24 12.15 -10.09 20.20
C ASN A 24 13.11 -8.89 19.99
N ALA A 25 13.34 -8.47 18.75
CA ALA A 25 14.17 -7.31 18.41
C ALA A 25 13.35 -6.02 18.21
N LEU A 26 12.02 -6.11 18.21
CA LEU A 26 11.10 -5.00 17.94
C LEU A 26 10.19 -4.77 19.16
N LEU A 27 9.99 -3.51 19.54
CA LEU A 27 8.94 -3.14 20.51
C LEU A 27 7.59 -3.03 19.80
N ARG A 28 7.57 -2.50 18.57
CA ARG A 28 6.38 -2.41 17.72
C ARG A 28 6.73 -2.82 16.30
N SER A 29 5.77 -3.37 15.56
CA SER A 29 5.99 -3.84 14.19
C SER A 29 6.49 -2.73 13.25
N ILE A 30 6.13 -1.47 13.51
CA ILE A 30 6.56 -0.32 12.72
C ILE A 30 8.05 0.03 12.90
N ASP A 31 8.69 -0.40 13.99
CA ASP A 31 10.08 -0.07 14.28
C ASP A 31 11.04 -0.68 13.24
N LEU A 32 10.57 -1.67 12.46
CA LEU A 32 11.29 -2.20 11.29
C LEU A 32 11.70 -1.12 10.28
N LEU A 33 10.91 -0.04 10.16
CA LEU A 33 11.21 1.07 9.25
C LEU A 33 12.20 2.09 9.82
N ARG A 34 12.42 2.10 11.14
CA ARG A 34 13.19 3.15 11.81
C ARG A 34 14.60 3.34 11.26
N PRO A 35 15.40 2.28 10.97
CA PRO A 35 16.74 2.47 10.41
C PRO A 35 16.72 3.21 9.07
N ARG A 36 15.72 2.91 8.22
CA ARG A 36 15.56 3.53 6.90
C ARG A 36 15.11 4.97 7.02
N VAL A 37 14.11 5.24 7.85
CA VAL A 37 13.61 6.59 8.10
C VAL A 37 14.72 7.50 8.65
N LEU A 38 15.53 7.02 9.60
CA LEU A 38 16.64 7.82 10.16
C LEU A 38 17.76 8.07 9.15
N ALA A 39 18.03 7.11 8.27
CA ALA A 39 19.09 7.20 7.27
C ALA A 39 18.71 8.11 6.09
N SER A 40 17.49 7.97 5.54
CA SER A 40 17.07 8.73 4.35
C SER A 40 16.36 10.04 4.67
N ARG A 41 15.78 10.20 5.87
CA ARG A 41 15.00 11.37 6.29
C ARG A 41 13.98 11.82 5.23
N PRO A 42 13.09 10.91 4.79
CA PRO A 42 12.20 11.18 3.67
C PRO A 42 11.17 12.26 4.05
N SER A 43 10.74 13.07 3.08
CA SER A 43 9.64 14.02 3.27
C SER A 43 8.29 13.31 3.40
N ARG A 44 8.18 12.10 2.82
CA ARG A 44 6.95 11.29 2.75
C ARG A 44 7.25 9.79 2.74
N ILE A 45 6.34 8.98 3.29
CA ILE A 45 6.39 7.51 3.21
C ILE A 45 5.20 7.00 2.41
N GLU A 46 5.45 6.23 1.35
CA GLU A 46 4.41 5.58 0.55
C GLU A 46 4.38 4.07 0.81
N PHE A 47 3.26 3.56 1.32
CA PHE A 47 3.02 2.13 1.50
C PHE A 47 2.42 1.55 0.21
N VAL A 48 3.19 0.73 -0.50
CA VAL A 48 2.84 0.21 -1.82
C VAL A 48 2.31 -1.21 -1.70
N VAL A 49 1.05 -1.43 -2.07
CA VAL A 49 0.37 -2.73 -2.09
C VAL A 49 -0.12 -3.01 -3.50
N GLY A 50 0.01 -4.25 -3.99
CA GLY A 50 -0.46 -4.60 -5.33
C GLY A 50 -1.13 -5.96 -5.39
N THR A 51 -2.20 -6.06 -6.18
CA THR A 51 -3.03 -7.26 -6.31
C THR A 51 -3.45 -7.46 -7.76
N GLN A 52 -3.52 -8.71 -8.21
CA GLN A 52 -4.19 -9.06 -9.45
C GLN A 52 -5.70 -8.83 -9.33
N ILE A 53 -6.29 -8.12 -10.29
CA ILE A 53 -7.71 -7.78 -10.27
C ILE A 53 -8.59 -8.84 -10.96
N ASN A 54 -8.20 -10.12 -10.86
CA ASN A 54 -8.86 -11.24 -11.52
C ASN A 54 -10.10 -11.79 -10.77
N GLY A 55 -10.80 -10.91 -10.06
CA GLY A 55 -12.01 -11.20 -9.29
C GLY A 55 -12.00 -10.57 -7.90
N ALA A 56 -13.03 -10.86 -7.12
CA ALA A 56 -13.17 -10.36 -5.76
C ALA A 56 -11.94 -10.74 -4.89
N PRO A 57 -11.49 -9.87 -3.98
CA PRO A 57 -10.40 -10.21 -3.07
C PRO A 57 -10.83 -11.28 -2.07
N HIS A 58 -9.85 -12.05 -1.57
CA HIS A 58 -10.02 -12.93 -0.42
C HIS A 58 -9.51 -12.25 0.85
N LEU A 59 -9.82 -12.80 2.04
CA LEU A 59 -9.44 -12.24 3.34
C LEU A 59 -7.95 -11.90 3.43
N GLY A 60 -7.07 -12.79 2.97
CA GLY A 60 -5.62 -12.53 2.96
C GLY A 60 -5.21 -11.27 2.18
N THR A 61 -5.88 -10.94 1.07
CA THR A 61 -5.61 -9.72 0.29
C THR A 61 -6.01 -8.48 1.07
N ASN A 62 -7.22 -8.48 1.63
CA ASN A 62 -7.72 -7.35 2.40
C ASN A 62 -6.97 -7.18 3.72
N LEU A 63 -6.42 -8.26 4.31
CA LEU A 63 -5.53 -8.17 5.46
C LEU A 63 -4.25 -7.38 5.12
N VAL A 64 -3.61 -7.65 3.98
CA VAL A 64 -2.41 -6.91 3.53
C VAL A 64 -2.76 -5.44 3.32
N GLN A 65 -3.88 -5.16 2.66
CA GLN A 65 -4.34 -3.81 2.36
C GLN A 65 -4.66 -3.04 3.65
N THR A 66 -5.44 -3.61 4.58
CA THR A 66 -5.74 -3.01 5.87
C THR A 66 -4.47 -2.78 6.70
N ALA A 67 -3.52 -3.70 6.68
CA ALA A 67 -2.22 -3.53 7.34
C ALA A 67 -1.43 -2.34 6.77
N ALA A 68 -1.47 -2.11 5.45
CA ALA A 68 -0.85 -0.96 4.83
C ALA A 68 -1.42 0.37 5.37
N PHE A 69 -2.75 0.51 5.44
CA PHE A 69 -3.40 1.71 5.97
C PHE A 69 -3.11 1.93 7.47
N LEU A 70 -3.12 0.87 8.27
CA LEU A 70 -2.82 0.96 9.71
C LEU A 70 -1.36 1.27 9.98
N LEU A 71 -0.43 0.63 9.28
CA LEU A 71 0.99 0.94 9.39
C LEU A 71 1.30 2.36 8.90
N ALA A 72 0.63 2.83 7.85
CA ALA A 72 0.74 4.23 7.41
C ALA A 72 0.23 5.22 8.47
N LYS A 73 -0.88 4.92 9.15
CA LYS A 73 -1.37 5.71 10.29
C LYS A 73 -0.37 5.72 11.45
N ILE A 74 0.18 4.55 11.79
CA ILE A 74 1.16 4.41 12.87
C ILE A 74 2.47 5.15 12.52
N ALA A 75 2.98 4.98 11.30
CA ALA A 75 4.17 5.65 10.80
C ALA A 75 4.04 7.17 10.82
N ARG A 76 2.88 7.71 10.41
CA ARG A 76 2.60 9.15 10.44
C ARG A 76 2.74 9.72 11.84
N ARG A 77 2.18 9.02 12.83
CA ARG A 77 2.29 9.42 14.24
C ARG A 77 3.70 9.24 14.79
N GLU A 78 4.34 8.12 14.48
CA GLU A 78 5.61 7.73 15.08
C GLU A 78 6.80 8.52 14.54
N PHE A 79 6.82 8.77 13.23
CA PHE A 79 7.92 9.46 12.58
C PHE A 79 7.61 10.93 12.27
N SER A 80 6.37 11.38 12.47
CA SER A 80 5.92 12.74 12.11
C SER A 80 6.17 13.08 10.63
N ILE A 81 5.99 12.08 9.75
CA ILE A 81 6.18 12.18 8.30
C ILE A 81 4.84 11.87 7.62
N ASP A 82 4.49 12.60 6.56
CA ASP A 82 3.26 12.34 5.82
C ASP A 82 3.27 10.95 5.19
N THR A 83 2.11 10.29 5.18
CA THR A 83 1.97 8.92 4.67
C THR A 83 0.85 8.78 3.66
N THR A 84 1.02 7.89 2.69
CA THR A 84 0.01 7.56 1.67
C THR A 84 0.06 6.07 1.35
N VAL A 85 -1.07 5.47 0.98
CA VAL A 85 -1.12 4.11 0.44
C VAL A 85 -1.22 4.16 -1.10
N ARG A 86 -0.34 3.47 -1.80
CA ARG A 86 -0.40 3.30 -3.26
C ARG A 86 -0.86 1.89 -3.58
N PHE A 87 -2.02 1.77 -4.22
CA PHE A 87 -2.56 0.50 -4.68
C PHE A 87 -2.26 0.28 -6.17
N GLY A 88 -1.47 -0.75 -6.48
CA GLY A 88 -1.22 -1.23 -7.83
C GLY A 88 -2.24 -2.29 -8.25
N ALA A 89 -3.17 -1.91 -9.12
CA ALA A 89 -4.14 -2.82 -9.75
C ALA A 89 -3.47 -3.55 -10.93
N LEU A 90 -3.11 -4.82 -10.75
CA LEU A 90 -2.40 -5.59 -11.78
C LEU A 90 -3.38 -6.13 -12.82
N ASP A 91 -3.70 -5.30 -13.81
CA ASP A 91 -4.51 -5.59 -14.99
C ASP A 91 -3.74 -6.36 -16.08
N ASN A 92 -2.42 -6.55 -15.91
CA ASN A 92 -1.65 -7.56 -16.64
C ASN A 92 -1.83 -9.00 -16.14
N ALA A 93 -2.77 -9.24 -15.21
CA ALA A 93 -3.16 -10.59 -14.84
C ALA A 93 -3.63 -11.36 -16.09
N PRO A 94 -3.31 -12.67 -16.22
CA PRO A 94 -3.84 -13.48 -17.31
C PRO A 94 -5.36 -13.58 -17.21
N HIS A 95 -6.07 -13.23 -18.29
CA HIS A 95 -7.52 -13.40 -18.44
C HIS A 95 -7.83 -14.71 -19.14
N GLU A 96 -7.26 -14.87 -20.34
CA GLU A 96 -7.41 -16.07 -21.16
C GLU A 96 -6.04 -16.68 -21.43
N VAL A 97 -5.98 -18.01 -21.45
CA VAL A 97 -4.77 -18.78 -21.80
C VAL A 97 -5.16 -19.90 -22.73
N ILE A 98 -4.58 -19.91 -23.94
CA ILE A 98 -4.82 -20.92 -24.97
C ILE A 98 -3.51 -21.65 -25.27
N LEU A 99 -3.61 -22.94 -25.58
CA LEU A 99 -2.50 -23.70 -26.17
C LEU A 99 -2.71 -23.75 -27.68
N ASP A 100 -1.70 -23.32 -28.42
CA ASP A 100 -1.68 -23.52 -29.87
C ASP A 100 -1.72 -25.03 -30.17
N PRO A 101 -2.70 -25.51 -30.96
CA PRO A 101 -2.86 -26.93 -31.23
C PRO A 101 -1.70 -27.55 -32.02
N GLU A 102 -0.96 -26.76 -32.78
CA GLU A 102 0.16 -27.24 -33.60
C GLU A 102 1.45 -27.21 -32.79
N THR A 103 1.79 -26.04 -32.25
CA THR A 103 3.09 -25.83 -31.61
C THR A 103 3.09 -26.16 -30.12
N HIS A 104 1.91 -26.29 -29.49
CA HIS A 104 1.72 -26.46 -28.04
C HIS A 104 2.26 -25.31 -27.18
N HIS A 105 2.62 -24.18 -27.81
CA HIS A 105 2.99 -22.98 -27.08
C HIS A 105 1.75 -22.36 -26.42
N ALA A 106 1.92 -21.92 -25.18
CA ALA A 106 0.85 -21.25 -24.45
C ALA A 106 0.86 -19.75 -24.78
N TYR A 107 -0.30 -19.22 -25.14
CA TYR A 107 -0.55 -17.79 -25.35
C TYR A 107 -1.50 -17.27 -24.28
N GLN A 108 -1.38 -15.99 -23.96
CA GLN A 108 -2.28 -15.32 -23.01
C GLN A 108 -2.73 -13.96 -23.52
N GLN A 109 -3.96 -13.59 -23.17
CA GLN A 109 -4.43 -12.22 -23.13
C GLN A 109 -4.52 -11.76 -21.68
N THR A 110 -4.15 -10.51 -21.41
CA THR A 110 -4.31 -9.92 -20.08
C THR A 110 -5.72 -9.38 -19.89
N TYR A 111 -6.09 -9.10 -18.63
CA TYR A 111 -7.34 -8.41 -18.31
C TYR A 111 -7.46 -7.06 -19.03
N PHE A 112 -6.36 -6.31 -19.15
CA PHE A 112 -6.33 -5.06 -19.91
C PHE A 112 -6.75 -5.28 -21.38
N HIS A 113 -6.13 -6.22 -22.09
CA HIS A 113 -6.42 -6.47 -23.51
C HIS A 113 -7.83 -7.07 -23.72
N ALA A 114 -8.26 -7.94 -22.81
CA ALA A 114 -9.55 -8.62 -22.93
C ALA A 114 -10.76 -7.71 -22.60
N LEU A 115 -10.61 -6.79 -21.64
CA LEU A 115 -11.72 -6.00 -21.12
C LEU A 115 -11.67 -4.51 -21.50
N GLY A 116 -10.47 -3.98 -21.79
CA GLY A 116 -10.26 -2.56 -22.00
C GLY A 116 -10.30 -1.72 -20.73
N LYS A 117 -9.81 -0.48 -20.82
CA LYS A 117 -9.61 0.44 -19.68
C LYS A 117 -10.89 0.70 -18.88
N ASP A 118 -12.02 0.90 -19.55
CA ASP A 118 -13.28 1.27 -18.90
C ASP A 118 -13.79 0.15 -17.96
N ARG A 119 -13.80 -1.09 -18.45
CA ARG A 119 -14.20 -2.26 -17.65
C ARG A 119 -13.22 -2.55 -16.52
N ILE A 120 -11.93 -2.27 -16.70
CA ILE A 120 -10.95 -2.34 -15.61
C ILE A 120 -11.28 -1.32 -14.53
N GLY A 121 -11.67 -0.09 -14.92
CA GLY A 121 -12.19 0.93 -14.00
C GLY A 121 -13.40 0.45 -13.21
N GLU A 122 -14.39 -0.15 -13.88
CA GLU A 122 -15.58 -0.72 -13.23
C GLU A 122 -15.23 -1.84 -12.22
N LEU A 123 -14.28 -2.72 -12.55
CA LEU A 123 -13.82 -3.78 -11.64
C LEU A 123 -13.14 -3.20 -10.39
N ILE A 124 -12.31 -2.18 -10.57
CA ILE A 124 -11.66 -1.48 -9.46
C ILE A 124 -12.72 -0.81 -8.56
N ASP A 125 -13.70 -0.16 -9.17
CA ASP A 125 -14.79 0.52 -8.46
C ASP A 125 -15.65 -0.45 -7.68
N GLY A 126 -16.03 -1.57 -8.31
CA GLY A 126 -16.88 -2.60 -7.72
C GLY A 126 -16.24 -3.35 -6.55
N TYR A 127 -14.92 -3.63 -6.60
CA TYR A 127 -14.27 -4.45 -5.57
C TYR A 127 -13.41 -3.68 -4.56
N TYR A 128 -12.86 -2.52 -4.92
CA TYR A 128 -11.82 -1.88 -4.11
C TYR A 128 -12.16 -0.45 -3.67
N ARG A 129 -12.86 0.35 -4.48
CA ARG A 129 -13.04 1.78 -4.18
C ARG A 129 -13.79 2.03 -2.88
N ALA A 130 -14.93 1.38 -2.67
CA ALA A 130 -15.70 1.52 -1.42
C ALA A 130 -14.89 1.06 -0.20
N PHE A 131 -14.19 -0.07 -0.33
CA PHE A 131 -13.33 -0.62 0.70
C PHE A 131 -12.17 0.33 1.09
N PHE A 132 -11.46 0.90 0.11
CA PHE A 132 -10.38 1.85 0.37
C PHE A 132 -10.88 3.20 0.87
N ASN A 133 -12.04 3.68 0.41
CA ASN A 133 -12.67 4.88 0.97
C ASN A 133 -12.93 4.71 2.47
N SER A 134 -13.50 3.56 2.85
CA SER A 134 -13.80 3.24 4.25
C SER A 134 -12.51 3.08 5.08
N LEU A 135 -11.47 2.43 4.55
CA LEU A 135 -10.15 2.34 5.21
C LEU A 135 -9.47 3.71 5.36
N SER A 136 -9.54 4.53 4.32
CA SER A 136 -8.99 5.89 4.32
C SER A 136 -9.66 6.74 5.40
N GLU A 137 -10.99 6.63 5.55
CA GLU A 137 -11.72 7.32 6.60
C GLU A 137 -11.37 6.79 8.00
N ALA A 138 -11.34 5.46 8.18
CA ALA A 138 -11.02 4.84 9.46
C ALA A 138 -9.59 5.14 9.96
N THR A 139 -8.67 5.38 9.03
CA THR A 139 -7.24 5.57 9.35
C THR A 139 -6.73 7.00 9.17
N GLY A 140 -7.51 7.87 8.51
CA GLY A 140 -7.08 9.21 8.10
C GLY A 140 -5.88 9.17 7.13
N THR A 141 -5.72 8.08 6.38
CA THR A 141 -4.58 7.88 5.47
C THR A 141 -5.07 7.95 4.03
N PRO A 142 -4.56 8.89 3.21
CA PRO A 142 -4.93 8.99 1.81
C PRO A 142 -4.42 7.80 1.01
N TYR A 143 -5.06 7.54 -0.13
CA TYR A 143 -4.61 6.51 -1.05
C TYR A 143 -4.70 6.95 -2.52
N VAL A 144 -3.91 6.29 -3.36
CA VAL A 144 -3.95 6.41 -4.82
C VAL A 144 -4.07 5.02 -5.44
N ILE A 145 -4.77 4.95 -6.57
CA ILE A 145 -4.88 3.73 -7.38
C ILE A 145 -4.15 3.97 -8.69
N GLU A 146 -3.34 3.01 -9.10
CA GLU A 146 -2.60 2.98 -10.36
C GLU A 146 -2.73 1.58 -10.96
N THR A 147 -3.01 1.46 -12.26
CA THR A 147 -3.00 0.16 -12.92
C THR A 147 -1.58 -0.24 -13.33
N TYR A 148 -1.35 -1.53 -13.62
CA TYR A 148 -0.07 -1.91 -14.21
C TYR A 148 0.12 -1.28 -15.58
N THR A 149 -0.97 -1.12 -16.35
CA THR A 149 -0.95 -0.39 -17.62
C THR A 149 -0.45 1.05 -17.46
N ASP A 150 -0.92 1.80 -16.46
CA ASP A 150 -0.43 3.16 -16.17
C ASP A 150 1.05 3.12 -15.73
N GLN A 151 1.43 2.14 -14.90
CA GLN A 151 2.79 2.01 -14.40
C GLN A 151 3.81 1.72 -15.51
N GLN A 152 3.53 0.74 -16.38
CA GLN A 152 4.43 0.35 -17.45
C GLN A 152 4.54 1.41 -18.55
N ALA A 153 3.51 2.26 -18.70
CA ALA A 153 3.53 3.41 -19.60
C ALA A 153 4.44 4.53 -19.10
N SER A 154 4.77 4.58 -17.80
CA SER A 154 5.56 5.68 -17.25
C SER A 154 7.01 5.68 -17.78
N PRO A 155 7.57 6.85 -18.16
CA PRO A 155 8.95 6.93 -18.63
C PRO A 155 9.98 6.39 -17.63
N GLY A 156 9.75 6.61 -16.33
CA GLY A 156 10.62 6.10 -15.27
C GLY A 156 10.69 4.57 -15.23
N PHE A 157 9.56 3.89 -15.42
CA PHE A 157 9.51 2.44 -15.47
C PHE A 157 10.21 1.90 -16.73
N ARG A 158 9.88 2.46 -17.90
CA ARG A 158 10.45 2.04 -19.19
C ARG A 158 11.94 2.27 -19.28
N ALA A 159 12.42 3.44 -18.87
CA ALA A 159 13.84 3.73 -18.82
C ALA A 159 14.58 2.79 -17.84
N GLU A 160 13.96 2.39 -16.72
CA GLU A 160 14.58 1.40 -15.83
C GLU A 160 14.58 0.00 -16.44
N PHE A 161 13.51 -0.40 -17.13
CA PHE A 161 13.48 -1.66 -17.88
C PHE A 161 14.62 -1.72 -18.92
N LEU A 162 14.79 -0.69 -19.74
CA LEU A 162 15.85 -0.63 -20.75
C LEU A 162 17.25 -0.74 -20.12
N ARG A 163 17.52 -0.01 -19.02
CA ARG A 163 18.77 -0.14 -18.26
C ARG A 163 19.00 -1.55 -17.72
N THR A 164 17.94 -2.27 -17.37
CA THR A 164 18.08 -3.68 -16.93
C THR A 164 18.40 -4.63 -18.09
N LEU A 165 18.04 -4.30 -19.33
CA LEU A 165 18.39 -5.11 -20.50
C LEU A 165 19.90 -5.09 -20.80
N GLU A 166 20.56 -3.95 -20.61
CA GLU A 166 22.03 -3.83 -20.76
C GLU A 166 22.80 -4.80 -19.85
N ARG A 167 22.16 -5.21 -18.75
CA ARG A 167 22.72 -6.07 -17.70
C ARG A 167 21.93 -7.38 -17.56
N ILE A 168 21.19 -7.78 -18.59
CA ILE A 168 20.25 -8.92 -18.51
C ILE A 168 20.96 -10.22 -18.12
N GLU A 169 22.19 -10.44 -18.60
CA GLU A 169 22.99 -11.63 -18.29
C GLU A 169 23.35 -11.74 -16.80
N ASP A 170 23.46 -10.62 -16.09
CA ASP A 170 23.76 -10.63 -14.66
C ASP A 170 22.53 -10.94 -13.80
N ILE A 171 21.33 -10.69 -14.35
CA ILE A 171 20.06 -10.85 -13.63
C ILE A 171 19.23 -12.05 -14.07
N ARG A 172 19.53 -12.67 -15.22
CA ARG A 172 18.68 -13.71 -15.82
C ARG A 172 18.40 -14.90 -14.91
N TRP A 173 19.38 -15.34 -14.12
CA TRP A 173 19.22 -16.46 -13.19
C TRP A 173 18.48 -16.08 -11.91
N TRP A 174 18.49 -14.79 -11.56
CA TRP A 174 17.65 -14.29 -10.48
C TRP A 174 16.19 -14.17 -10.93
N MET A 175 15.97 -13.70 -12.16
CA MET A 175 14.63 -13.44 -12.70
C MET A 175 13.93 -14.69 -13.24
N ALA A 176 14.70 -15.67 -13.70
CA ALA A 176 14.22 -16.94 -14.22
C ALA A 176 15.11 -18.11 -13.75
N PRO A 177 15.08 -18.47 -12.46
CA PRO A 177 16.03 -19.41 -11.86
C PRO A 177 16.01 -20.82 -12.45
N SER A 178 14.92 -21.23 -13.10
CA SER A 178 14.78 -22.58 -13.65
C SER A 178 15.51 -22.78 -14.98
N HIS A 179 15.67 -21.74 -15.79
CA HIS A 179 16.18 -21.86 -17.17
C HIS A 179 16.97 -20.66 -17.66
N GLY A 180 16.99 -19.55 -16.90
CA GLY A 180 17.73 -18.35 -17.24
C GLY A 180 17.19 -17.60 -18.45
N VAL A 181 15.95 -17.85 -18.87
CA VAL A 181 15.27 -17.10 -19.94
C VAL A 181 14.30 -16.14 -19.28
N VAL A 182 14.60 -14.84 -19.33
CA VAL A 182 13.77 -13.82 -18.68
C VAL A 182 12.52 -13.60 -19.51
N HIS A 183 11.36 -13.91 -18.94
CA HIS A 183 10.08 -13.78 -19.64
C HIS A 183 9.70 -12.30 -19.82
N ILE A 184 9.85 -11.81 -21.05
CA ILE A 184 9.39 -10.51 -21.52
C ILE A 184 8.27 -10.77 -22.53
N ARG A 185 7.10 -10.15 -22.31
CA ARG A 185 5.98 -10.21 -23.24
C ARG A 185 5.72 -8.81 -23.78
N VAL A 186 5.69 -8.72 -25.10
CA VAL A 186 5.26 -7.53 -25.86
C VAL A 186 4.00 -7.93 -26.61
N PRO A 187 2.79 -7.79 -26.04
CA PRO A 187 1.56 -8.25 -26.67
C PRO A 187 1.37 -7.71 -28.10
N CYS A 188 0.79 -8.54 -28.97
CA CYS A 188 0.50 -8.16 -30.36
C CYS A 188 -0.34 -6.87 -30.39
N PRO A 189 0.08 -5.82 -31.11
CA PRO A 189 -0.66 -4.55 -31.17
C PRO A 189 -2.09 -4.69 -31.74
N GLU A 190 -2.36 -5.73 -32.52
CA GLU A 190 -3.64 -5.93 -33.17
C GLU A 190 -4.68 -6.65 -32.29
N CYS A 191 -4.27 -7.70 -31.56
CA CYS A 191 -5.20 -8.54 -30.78
C CYS A 191 -4.80 -8.74 -29.31
N GLY A 192 -3.64 -8.26 -28.86
CA GLY A 192 -3.20 -8.38 -27.47
C GLY A 192 -2.76 -9.78 -27.03
N TRP A 193 -2.68 -10.75 -27.95
CA TRP A 193 -2.08 -12.06 -27.63
C TRP A 193 -0.57 -11.93 -27.44
N ALA A 194 -0.05 -12.56 -26.39
CA ALA A 194 1.38 -12.74 -26.17
C ALA A 194 1.69 -14.18 -25.79
N GLU A 195 2.82 -14.72 -26.24
CA GLU A 195 3.29 -16.00 -25.76
C GLU A 195 3.56 -15.94 -24.25
N LYS A 196 2.93 -16.82 -23.48
CA LYS A 196 2.91 -16.79 -22.01
C LYS A 196 4.30 -16.86 -21.38
N ARG A 197 5.20 -17.66 -21.95
CA ARG A 197 6.58 -17.80 -21.51
C ARG A 197 7.55 -16.88 -22.25
N GLY A 198 7.15 -16.33 -23.41
CA GLY A 198 8.01 -15.47 -24.21
C GLY A 198 9.29 -16.18 -24.67
N ASP A 199 9.20 -17.49 -24.93
CA ASP A 199 10.31 -18.32 -25.41
C ASP A 199 10.78 -17.88 -26.80
N ARG A 200 9.86 -17.32 -27.60
CA ARG A 200 10.11 -16.77 -28.94
C ARG A 200 10.12 -15.24 -28.99
N THR A 201 10.01 -14.56 -27.86
CA THR A 201 10.28 -13.12 -27.78
C THR A 201 11.80 -12.90 -27.77
N LYS A 202 12.34 -12.19 -28.76
CA LYS A 202 13.78 -11.95 -28.90
C LYS A 202 14.08 -10.47 -28.96
N LEU A 203 15.08 -10.04 -28.19
CA LEU A 203 15.68 -8.72 -28.32
C LEU A 203 16.54 -8.68 -29.59
N VAL A 204 16.19 -7.81 -30.54
CA VAL A 204 16.87 -7.64 -31.83
C VAL A 204 17.95 -6.57 -31.73
N SER A 205 17.61 -5.42 -31.15
CA SER A 205 18.52 -4.31 -30.92
C SER A 205 18.23 -3.63 -29.59
N LEU A 206 19.27 -3.05 -29.00
CA LEU A 206 19.23 -2.19 -27.82
C LEU A 206 20.25 -1.07 -28.07
N ASP A 207 19.76 0.16 -28.14
CA ASP A 207 20.54 1.36 -28.41
C ASP A 207 20.04 2.54 -27.58
N GLU A 208 20.48 3.76 -27.91
CA GLU A 208 20.10 4.98 -27.17
C GLU A 208 18.62 5.34 -27.34
N ASP A 209 17.99 4.89 -28.43
CA ASP A 209 16.60 5.19 -28.74
C ASP A 209 15.64 4.19 -28.08
N GLY A 210 16.06 2.93 -27.88
CA GLY A 210 15.27 1.96 -27.13
C GLY A 210 15.64 0.51 -27.38
N ALA A 211 14.66 -0.37 -27.24
CA ALA A 211 14.80 -1.81 -27.47
C ALA A 211 13.77 -2.30 -28.48
N THR A 212 14.25 -2.96 -29.54
CA THR A 212 13.38 -3.60 -30.53
C THR A 212 13.28 -5.09 -30.27
N PHE A 213 12.06 -5.60 -30.21
CA PHE A 213 11.74 -7.01 -29.98
C PHE A 213 11.00 -7.61 -31.16
N THR A 214 11.35 -8.83 -31.54
CA THR A 214 10.49 -9.69 -32.38
C THR A 214 9.75 -10.68 -31.50
N ALA A 215 8.48 -10.92 -31.79
CA ALA A 215 7.64 -11.90 -31.09
C ALA A 215 6.67 -12.58 -32.07
N VAL A 216 5.99 -13.62 -31.59
CA VAL A 216 5.03 -14.40 -32.39
C VAL A 216 3.64 -14.26 -31.77
N CYS A 217 2.66 -13.96 -32.60
CA CYS A 217 1.25 -13.85 -32.25
C CYS A 217 0.54 -15.16 -32.58
N LEU A 218 -0.45 -15.53 -31.78
CA LEU A 218 -1.29 -16.70 -32.04
C LEU A 218 -2.00 -16.59 -33.40
N ASP A 219 -2.54 -15.41 -33.70
CA ASP A 219 -3.40 -15.19 -34.88
C ASP A 219 -2.67 -14.50 -36.05
N HIS A 220 -1.69 -13.65 -35.75
CA HIS A 220 -1.06 -12.76 -36.74
C HIS A 220 0.38 -13.14 -37.12
N GLY A 221 0.94 -14.21 -36.56
CA GLY A 221 2.31 -14.64 -36.86
C GLY A 221 3.38 -13.71 -36.28
N ASP A 222 4.53 -13.60 -36.95
CA ASP A 222 5.66 -12.79 -36.49
C ASP A 222 5.36 -11.29 -36.53
N TYR A 223 5.75 -10.56 -35.49
CA TYR A 223 5.66 -9.10 -35.43
C TYR A 223 6.85 -8.50 -34.68
N GLU A 224 7.06 -7.20 -34.90
CA GLU A 224 8.12 -6.41 -34.25
C GLU A 224 7.51 -5.30 -33.41
N VAL A 225 8.10 -5.02 -32.26
CA VAL A 225 7.69 -3.98 -31.32
C VAL A 225 8.93 -3.22 -30.84
N HIS A 226 8.90 -1.90 -30.94
CA HIS A 226 9.89 -1.03 -30.34
C HIS A 226 9.41 -0.54 -28.97
N ILE A 227 10.28 -0.58 -27.96
CA ILE A 227 10.02 -0.06 -26.61
C ILE A 227 11.05 1.04 -26.32
N ASP A 228 10.58 2.27 -26.15
CA ASP A 228 11.38 3.41 -25.70
C ASP A 228 10.77 4.08 -24.44
N PRO A 229 11.48 5.02 -23.79
CA PRO A 229 10.98 5.69 -22.60
C PRO A 229 9.77 6.61 -22.79
N GLU A 230 9.51 7.13 -23.99
CA GLU A 230 8.54 8.19 -24.25
C GLU A 230 7.24 7.70 -24.92
N ASP A 231 7.31 6.70 -25.81
CA ASP A 231 6.14 6.14 -26.48
C ASP A 231 5.37 5.19 -25.58
N ASP A 232 4.21 5.58 -25.08
CA ASP A 232 3.40 4.74 -24.19
C ASP A 232 2.53 3.68 -24.90
N GLN A 233 2.50 3.65 -26.23
CA GLN A 233 1.60 2.78 -27.01
C GLN A 233 2.00 1.30 -26.96
N PRO A 234 3.27 0.91 -27.16
CA PRO A 234 3.68 -0.49 -27.11
C PRO A 234 3.54 -1.05 -25.70
N TYR A 235 2.74 -2.10 -25.50
CA TYR A 235 2.52 -2.66 -24.17
C TYR A 235 3.72 -3.51 -23.70
N LEU A 236 4.25 -3.21 -22.53
CA LEU A 236 5.31 -3.99 -21.89
C LEU A 236 4.74 -4.85 -20.75
N ASP A 237 4.66 -6.16 -20.93
CA ASP A 237 4.22 -7.11 -19.90
C ASP A 237 5.39 -7.94 -19.35
N LEU A 238 5.84 -7.59 -18.15
CA LEU A 238 6.91 -8.29 -17.45
C LEU A 238 6.38 -9.41 -16.54
N ALA A 239 7.07 -10.55 -16.52
CA ALA A 239 6.81 -11.57 -15.52
C ALA A 239 7.04 -11.05 -14.09
N THR A 240 6.38 -11.68 -13.12
CA THR A 240 6.22 -11.11 -11.78
C THR A 240 7.53 -10.73 -11.08
N LEU A 241 8.57 -11.57 -11.12
CA LEU A 241 9.86 -11.24 -10.49
C LEU A 241 10.51 -10.03 -11.18
N TYR A 242 10.53 -10.02 -12.50
CA TYR A 242 11.15 -8.96 -13.28
C TYR A 242 10.41 -7.62 -13.14
N ARG A 243 9.08 -7.65 -13.15
CA ARG A 243 8.26 -6.48 -12.82
C ARG A 243 8.61 -5.90 -11.45
N ASN A 244 8.78 -6.75 -10.43
CA ASN A 244 9.13 -6.25 -9.09
C ASN A 244 10.53 -5.65 -9.07
N LEU A 245 11.52 -6.22 -9.78
CA LEU A 245 12.85 -5.64 -9.92
C LEU A 245 12.80 -4.24 -10.55
N VAL A 246 12.18 -4.12 -11.73
CA VAL A 246 12.09 -2.85 -12.47
C VAL A 246 11.35 -1.80 -11.65
N LYS A 247 10.18 -2.13 -11.11
CA LYS A 247 9.38 -1.23 -10.27
C LYS A 247 10.13 -0.79 -9.02
N GLU A 248 10.74 -1.71 -8.29
CA GLU A 248 11.41 -1.40 -7.01
C GLU A 248 12.68 -0.55 -7.25
N ARG A 249 13.37 -0.71 -8.39
CA ARG A 249 14.47 0.18 -8.78
C ARG A 249 14.01 1.54 -9.28
N ALA A 250 12.94 1.59 -10.08
CA ALA A 250 12.38 2.85 -10.58
C ALA A 250 11.93 3.74 -9.42
N LEU A 251 11.22 3.18 -8.44
CA LEU A 251 10.79 3.90 -7.24
C LEU A 251 11.95 4.25 -6.30
N GLY A 252 13.00 3.41 -6.22
CA GLY A 252 14.16 3.65 -5.36
C GLY A 252 15.07 4.81 -5.80
N ARG A 253 14.78 5.45 -6.95
CA ARG A 253 15.50 6.63 -7.43
C ARG A 253 14.97 7.94 -6.87
N ASP A 254 13.75 7.96 -6.35
CA ASP A 254 13.22 9.11 -5.62
C ASP A 254 13.78 9.10 -4.19
N GLY A 255 14.77 9.98 -3.94
CA GLY A 255 15.41 10.09 -2.63
C GLY A 255 14.54 10.78 -1.57
N ASP A 256 13.45 11.45 -1.98
CA ASP A 256 12.57 12.21 -1.09
C ASP A 256 11.46 11.34 -0.50
N VAL A 257 11.05 10.28 -1.21
CA VAL A 257 9.97 9.38 -0.82
C VAL A 257 10.51 8.01 -0.39
N LEU A 258 10.21 7.59 0.84
CA LEU A 258 10.47 6.22 1.26
C LEU A 258 9.31 5.31 0.83
N HIS A 259 9.54 4.51 -0.21
CA HIS A 259 8.60 3.47 -0.63
C HIS A 259 8.74 2.20 0.23
N VAL A 260 7.62 1.73 0.80
CA VAL A 260 7.53 0.53 1.61
C VAL A 260 6.62 -0.49 0.93
N MET A 261 7.19 -1.58 0.42
CA MET A 261 6.45 -2.64 -0.25
C MET A 261 5.72 -3.53 0.76
N MET A 262 4.40 -3.55 0.70
CA MET A 262 3.53 -4.41 1.50
C MET A 262 3.25 -5.70 0.76
N LYS A 263 3.61 -6.84 1.36
CA LYS A 263 3.45 -8.17 0.73
C LYS A 263 2.97 -9.20 1.75
N GLY A 264 2.28 -10.24 1.28
CA GLY A 264 2.00 -11.42 2.11
C GLY A 264 3.29 -12.19 2.43
N GLY A 265 3.33 -12.91 3.55
CA GLY A 265 4.53 -13.66 4.00
C GLY A 265 5.11 -14.65 2.98
N ASP A 266 4.30 -15.16 2.04
CA ASP A 266 4.74 -16.03 0.95
C ASP A 266 5.72 -15.36 -0.02
N TRP A 267 5.70 -14.04 -0.12
CA TRP A 267 6.60 -13.30 -1.01
C TRP A 267 8.02 -13.19 -0.52
N THR A 268 8.31 -13.57 0.72
CA THR A 268 9.68 -13.52 1.29
C THR A 268 10.67 -14.27 0.39
N PHE A 269 10.28 -15.46 -0.09
CA PHE A 269 11.13 -16.28 -0.96
C PHE A 269 11.37 -15.64 -2.33
N GLY A 270 10.34 -15.02 -2.93
CA GLY A 270 10.48 -14.29 -4.19
C GLY A 270 11.34 -13.03 -4.04
N CYS A 271 11.26 -12.35 -2.89
CA CYS A 271 12.06 -11.15 -2.63
C CYS A 271 13.55 -11.48 -2.50
N GLN A 272 13.93 -12.68 -2.06
CA GLN A 272 15.33 -13.11 -2.07
C GLN A 272 15.93 -13.08 -3.48
N LEU A 273 15.16 -13.50 -4.49
CA LEU A 273 15.59 -13.45 -5.89
C LEU A 273 15.67 -12.01 -6.41
N VAL A 274 14.69 -11.17 -6.07
CA VAL A 274 14.72 -9.74 -6.41
C VAL A 274 15.94 -9.06 -5.78
N ASP A 275 16.25 -9.35 -4.52
CA ASP A 275 17.41 -8.80 -3.81
C ASP A 275 18.75 -9.23 -4.42
N GLY A 276 18.85 -10.49 -4.85
CA GLY A 276 20.01 -10.96 -5.60
C GLY A 276 20.21 -10.20 -6.91
N ALA A 277 19.14 -9.97 -7.68
CA ALA A 277 19.22 -9.15 -8.89
C ALA A 277 19.54 -7.69 -8.61
N LEU A 278 18.96 -7.10 -7.55
CA LEU A 278 19.30 -5.75 -7.10
C LEU A 278 20.81 -5.66 -6.78
N GLY A 279 21.37 -6.66 -6.10
CA GLY A 279 22.81 -6.75 -5.84
C GLY A 279 23.65 -6.88 -7.13
N ALA A 280 23.22 -7.75 -8.05
CA ALA A 280 23.90 -7.94 -9.35
C ALA A 280 23.92 -6.65 -10.20
N LEU A 281 22.86 -5.83 -10.10
CA LEU A 281 22.77 -4.51 -10.70
C LEU A 281 23.40 -3.39 -9.85
N SER A 282 24.20 -3.74 -8.85
CA SER A 282 24.91 -2.81 -7.98
C SER A 282 24.01 -1.73 -7.35
N THR A 283 22.79 -2.12 -6.95
CA THR A 283 21.86 -1.20 -6.28
C THR A 283 22.50 -0.66 -5.00
N PRO A 284 22.61 0.66 -4.83
CA PRO A 284 23.17 1.24 -3.61
C PRO A 284 22.36 0.84 -2.38
N PRO A 285 22.99 0.62 -1.21
CA PRO A 285 22.27 0.26 0.02
C PRO A 285 21.12 1.21 0.36
N ALA A 286 21.28 2.52 0.09
CA ALA A 286 20.26 3.53 0.29
C ALA A 286 19.01 3.34 -0.58
N ALA A 287 19.19 2.82 -1.81
CA ALA A 287 18.12 2.57 -2.78
C ALA A 287 17.51 1.16 -2.67
N MET A 288 18.04 0.31 -1.80
CA MET A 288 17.44 -1.02 -1.56
C MET A 288 16.03 -0.86 -0.97
N PRO A 289 15.03 -1.59 -1.48
CA PRO A 289 13.63 -1.40 -1.13
C PRO A 289 13.35 -1.79 0.32
N SER A 290 12.48 -1.02 0.96
CA SER A 290 11.91 -1.40 2.26
C SER A 290 10.69 -2.29 2.03
N ARG A 291 10.59 -3.41 2.76
CA ARG A 291 9.46 -4.34 2.62
C ARG A 291 8.92 -4.74 4.00
N ILE A 292 7.60 -4.86 4.11
CA ILE A 292 6.93 -5.43 5.27
C ILE A 292 6.10 -6.64 4.80
N PHE A 293 6.35 -7.78 5.43
CA PHE A 293 5.62 -9.01 5.18
C PHE A 293 4.52 -9.18 6.23
N THR A 294 3.28 -9.22 5.79
CA THR A 294 2.10 -9.37 6.66
C THR A 294 1.85 -10.84 6.98
N PRO A 295 1.07 -11.14 8.03
CA PRO A 295 0.66 -12.50 8.34
C PRO A 295 0.15 -13.28 7.13
N GLN A 296 0.63 -14.52 6.97
CA GLN A 296 0.09 -15.44 5.96
C GLN A 296 -1.20 -16.07 6.48
N VAL A 297 -2.25 -16.06 5.66
CA VAL A 297 -3.52 -16.73 5.97
C VAL A 297 -3.50 -18.15 5.42
N LEU A 298 -3.76 -19.12 6.29
CA LEU A 298 -3.68 -20.55 5.99
C LEU A 298 -5.08 -21.19 5.99
N ALA A 299 -5.33 -22.07 5.02
CA ALA A 299 -6.43 -23.01 5.05
C ALA A 299 -6.23 -24.05 6.18
N PRO A 300 -7.25 -24.82 6.57
CA PRO A 300 -7.12 -25.88 7.59
C PRO A 300 -6.07 -26.93 7.27
N THR A 301 -5.77 -27.13 5.99
CA THR A 301 -4.71 -28.03 5.51
C THR A 301 -3.30 -27.53 5.79
N GLY A 302 -3.15 -26.29 6.28
CA GLY A 302 -1.86 -25.60 6.41
C GLY A 302 -1.37 -24.95 5.11
N ALA A 303 -2.07 -25.16 3.98
CA ALA A 303 -1.77 -24.49 2.73
C ALA A 303 -2.15 -23.00 2.78
N LYS A 304 -1.52 -22.17 1.94
CA LYS A 304 -1.92 -20.77 1.77
C LYS A 304 -3.38 -20.68 1.31
N LEU A 305 -4.17 -19.82 1.95
CA LEU A 305 -5.51 -19.49 1.47
C LEU A 305 -5.41 -18.87 0.07
N SER A 306 -5.87 -19.58 -0.95
CA SER A 306 -5.93 -19.09 -2.32
C SER A 306 -7.05 -19.75 -3.10
N LYS A 307 -7.67 -19.00 -4.02
CA LYS A 307 -8.76 -19.51 -4.86
C LYS A 307 -8.29 -20.64 -5.79
N SER A 308 -7.07 -20.56 -6.31
CA SER A 308 -6.52 -21.55 -7.25
C SER A 308 -6.23 -22.89 -6.56
N LEU A 309 -5.55 -22.90 -5.40
CA LEU A 309 -5.23 -24.14 -4.68
C LEU A 309 -6.49 -24.85 -4.18
N LEU A 310 -7.55 -24.10 -3.85
CA LEU A 310 -8.82 -24.71 -3.45
C LEU A 310 -9.60 -25.27 -4.64
N ARG A 311 -9.47 -24.69 -5.84
CA ARG A 311 -10.08 -25.23 -7.07
C ARG A 311 -9.46 -26.56 -7.48
N GLU A 312 -8.19 -26.81 -7.16
CA GLU A 312 -7.53 -28.12 -7.38
C GLU A 312 -8.17 -29.24 -6.54
N GLN A 313 -8.85 -28.91 -5.44
CA GLN A 313 -9.52 -29.87 -4.56
C GLN A 313 -10.98 -30.21 -4.99
N GLY A 314 -11.47 -29.59 -6.08
CA GLY A 314 -12.81 -29.81 -6.63
C GLY A 314 -13.71 -28.56 -6.55
N LYS A 315 -14.51 -28.31 -7.59
CA LYS A 315 -15.43 -27.17 -7.64
C LYS A 315 -16.54 -27.32 -6.58
N GLY A 316 -16.67 -26.33 -5.70
CA GLY A 316 -17.85 -26.14 -4.85
C GLY A 316 -17.78 -26.69 -3.41
N VAL A 317 -16.69 -27.37 -3.03
CA VAL A 317 -16.49 -27.80 -1.63
C VAL A 317 -15.56 -26.81 -0.94
N LEU A 318 -16.11 -25.98 -0.05
CA LEU A 318 -15.31 -25.19 0.87
C LEU A 318 -14.66 -26.13 1.89
N PRO A 319 -13.35 -25.99 2.19
CA PRO A 319 -12.76 -26.70 3.33
C PRO A 319 -13.54 -26.38 4.61
N ALA A 320 -13.56 -27.33 5.55
CA ALA A 320 -14.11 -27.09 6.89
C ALA A 320 -13.52 -25.80 7.50
N ASP A 321 -14.28 -25.04 8.27
CA ASP A 321 -13.85 -23.77 8.88
C ASP A 321 -13.51 -22.62 7.88
N VAL A 322 -13.78 -22.76 6.56
CA VAL A 322 -13.68 -21.65 5.59
C VAL A 322 -15.09 -21.13 5.27
N GLU A 323 -15.39 -19.92 5.70
CA GLU A 323 -16.63 -19.22 5.32
C GLU A 323 -16.53 -18.63 3.91
N PRO A 324 -17.64 -18.53 3.15
CA PRO A 324 -17.63 -17.99 1.78
C PRO A 324 -16.94 -16.63 1.65
N TRP A 325 -17.20 -15.72 2.61
CA TRP A 325 -16.65 -14.38 2.62
C TRP A 325 -15.12 -14.33 2.75
N MET A 326 -14.50 -15.39 3.28
CA MET A 326 -13.04 -15.46 3.42
C MET A 326 -12.34 -15.66 2.07
N LEU A 327 -13.03 -16.25 1.09
CA LEU A 327 -12.54 -16.40 -0.28
C LEU A 327 -13.06 -15.31 -1.20
N ASP A 328 -14.28 -14.84 -0.97
CA ASP A 328 -14.91 -13.79 -1.74
C ASP A 328 -15.55 -12.76 -0.80
N THR A 329 -14.87 -11.64 -0.59
CA THR A 329 -15.29 -10.69 0.44
C THR A 329 -16.62 -9.99 0.11
N THR A 330 -17.14 -10.14 -1.12
CA THR A 330 -18.50 -9.67 -1.46
C THR A 330 -19.60 -10.48 -0.76
N ALA A 331 -19.27 -11.69 -0.28
CA ALA A 331 -20.19 -12.51 0.50
C ALA A 331 -20.20 -12.17 2.00
N TRP A 332 -19.56 -11.06 2.41
CA TRP A 332 -19.64 -10.60 3.80
C TRP A 332 -21.10 -10.30 4.19
N PRO A 333 -21.57 -10.76 5.36
CA PRO A 333 -22.98 -10.64 5.73
C PRO A 333 -23.40 -9.21 6.13
N GLY A 334 -22.46 -8.33 6.47
CA GLY A 334 -22.73 -6.91 6.77
C GLY A 334 -22.45 -5.99 5.58
N ASP A 335 -22.51 -4.68 5.81
CA ASP A 335 -22.05 -3.70 4.83
C ASP A 335 -20.50 -3.59 4.82
N VAL A 336 -19.99 -2.80 3.86
CA VAL A 336 -18.55 -2.59 3.67
C VAL A 336 -17.91 -1.93 4.89
N ASP A 337 -18.60 -1.01 5.55
CA ASP A 337 -18.06 -0.29 6.71
C ASP A 337 -17.92 -1.23 7.91
N ASN A 338 -18.91 -2.08 8.15
CA ASN A 338 -18.88 -3.13 9.15
C ASN A 338 -17.73 -4.12 8.91
N TYR A 339 -17.51 -4.50 7.65
CA TYR A 339 -16.38 -5.35 7.27
C TYR A 339 -15.04 -4.69 7.56
N VAL A 340 -14.89 -3.43 7.12
CA VAL A 340 -13.67 -2.64 7.31
C VAL A 340 -13.38 -2.43 8.79
N ASP A 341 -14.38 -2.10 9.60
CA ASP A 341 -14.22 -1.96 11.05
C ASP A 341 -13.75 -3.27 11.69
N SER A 342 -14.34 -4.40 11.27
CA SER A 342 -13.95 -5.73 11.74
C SER A 342 -12.50 -6.06 11.38
N LEU A 343 -12.06 -5.70 10.16
CA LEU A 343 -10.67 -5.88 9.73
C LEU A 343 -9.70 -4.91 10.42
N VAL A 344 -10.09 -3.65 10.58
CA VAL A 344 -9.28 -2.63 11.27
C VAL A 344 -9.03 -3.06 12.71
N TRP A 345 -10.06 -3.55 13.41
CA TRP A 345 -9.93 -4.11 14.74
C TRP A 345 -8.98 -5.32 14.72
N LEU A 346 -9.24 -6.31 13.86
CA LEU A 346 -8.44 -7.53 13.77
C LEU A 346 -6.96 -7.21 13.55
N VAL A 347 -6.64 -6.40 12.54
CA VAL A 347 -5.26 -6.09 12.18
C VAL A 347 -4.60 -5.18 13.24
N SER A 348 -5.37 -4.32 13.92
CA SER A 348 -4.86 -3.57 15.07
C SER A 348 -4.45 -4.51 16.20
N GLU A 349 -5.25 -5.53 16.52
CA GLU A 349 -4.88 -6.57 17.50
C GLU A 349 -3.61 -7.30 17.07
N LEU A 350 -3.46 -7.62 15.78
CA LEU A 350 -2.24 -8.24 15.25
C LEU A 350 -1.01 -7.32 15.37
N LEU A 351 -1.18 -6.00 15.31
CA LEU A 351 -0.11 -5.01 15.40
C LEU A 351 0.28 -4.66 16.85
N THR A 352 -0.48 -5.10 17.86
CA THR A 352 -0.20 -4.82 19.28
C THR A 352 1.15 -5.35 19.74
N ASP A 353 1.54 -6.53 19.25
CA ASP A 353 2.79 -7.20 19.55
C ASP A 353 3.38 -7.76 18.23
N PRO A 354 4.66 -7.47 17.91
CA PRO A 354 5.35 -8.07 16.77
C PRO A 354 5.21 -9.59 16.65
N LYS A 355 5.06 -10.33 17.76
CA LYS A 355 4.84 -11.80 17.78
C LYS A 355 3.52 -12.19 17.14
N HIS A 356 2.51 -11.32 17.19
CA HIS A 356 1.23 -11.53 16.53
C HIS A 356 1.30 -11.15 15.05
N PHE A 357 2.07 -10.13 14.68
CA PHE A 357 2.16 -9.67 13.30
C PHE A 357 3.08 -10.53 12.43
N PHE A 358 4.23 -10.98 12.94
CA PHE A 358 5.20 -11.76 12.18
C PHE A 358 5.00 -13.27 12.34
N ARG A 359 3.75 -13.75 12.15
CA ARG A 359 3.39 -15.17 12.13
C ARG A 359 2.24 -15.46 11.17
N SER A 360 1.99 -16.74 10.92
CA SER A 360 0.85 -17.20 10.11
C SER A 360 -0.38 -17.50 10.98
N PHE A 361 -1.56 -17.37 10.40
CA PHE A 361 -2.83 -17.69 11.05
C PHE A 361 -3.68 -18.58 10.16
N THR A 362 -4.37 -19.55 10.75
CA THR A 362 -5.41 -20.27 10.03
C THR A 362 -6.66 -19.40 9.90
N VAL A 363 -7.46 -19.66 8.86
CA VAL A 363 -8.80 -19.07 8.69
C VAL A 363 -9.68 -19.24 9.92
N LYS A 364 -9.58 -20.39 10.60
CA LYS A 364 -10.28 -20.70 11.84
C LYS A 364 -9.88 -19.75 12.96
N GLU A 365 -8.57 -19.52 13.13
CA GLU A 365 -8.08 -18.63 14.18
C GLU A 365 -8.44 -17.17 13.90
N LEU A 366 -8.32 -16.72 12.65
CA LEU A 366 -8.79 -15.37 12.27
C LEU A 366 -10.30 -15.23 12.46
N GLY A 367 -11.09 -16.24 12.10
CA GLY A 367 -12.53 -16.27 12.35
C GLY A 367 -12.85 -16.19 13.85
N ARG A 368 -12.14 -16.96 14.69
CA ARG A 368 -12.28 -16.92 16.15
C ARG A 368 -11.97 -15.52 16.70
N LEU A 369 -10.86 -14.90 16.26
CA LEU A 369 -10.50 -13.54 16.66
C LEU A 369 -11.58 -12.55 16.23
N MET A 370 -11.99 -12.58 14.96
CA MET A 370 -13.02 -11.68 14.44
C MET A 370 -14.35 -11.83 15.18
N THR A 371 -14.75 -13.02 15.62
CA THR A 371 -15.97 -13.24 16.42
C THR A 371 -15.82 -12.77 17.87
N ALA A 372 -14.60 -12.81 18.42
CA ALA A 372 -14.29 -12.30 19.75
C ALA A 372 -14.20 -10.77 19.83
N ARG A 373 -14.41 -10.06 18.70
CA ARG A 373 -14.43 -8.60 18.67
C ARG A 373 -15.52 -8.04 19.59
N PRO A 374 -15.33 -6.86 20.19
CA PRO A 374 -16.39 -6.18 20.94
C PRO A 374 -17.64 -5.99 20.08
N VAL A 375 -18.83 -6.17 20.69
CA VAL A 375 -20.13 -6.03 20.00
C VAL A 375 -20.29 -4.62 19.42
N SER A 376 -19.80 -3.61 20.14
CA SER A 376 -19.64 -2.25 19.64
C SER A 376 -18.17 -1.96 19.39
N LEU A 377 -17.81 -1.72 18.14
CA LEU A 377 -16.47 -1.25 17.79
C LEU A 377 -16.34 0.24 18.14
N PRO A 378 -15.11 0.72 18.43
CA PRO A 378 -14.88 2.13 18.72
C PRO A 378 -15.40 2.99 17.58
N VAL A 379 -16.12 4.05 17.94
CA VAL A 379 -16.64 5.00 16.97
C VAL A 379 -15.49 5.67 16.21
N ARG A 380 -15.54 5.62 14.86
CA ARG A 380 -14.56 6.28 13.98
C ARG A 380 -14.58 7.78 14.26
N ALA A 381 -13.49 8.29 14.84
CA ALA A 381 -13.35 9.71 15.15
C ALA A 381 -11.93 10.20 14.86
N HIS A 382 -11.82 11.41 14.32
CA HIS A 382 -10.57 12.14 14.21
C HIS A 382 -10.11 12.55 15.61
N GLU A 383 -8.84 12.31 15.94
CA GLU A 383 -8.32 12.69 17.25
C GLU A 383 -7.60 14.04 17.19
N MET A 384 -7.96 14.95 18.09
CA MET A 384 -7.33 16.27 18.17
C MET A 384 -6.97 16.64 19.60
N GLY A 385 -5.69 16.96 19.81
CA GLY A 385 -5.25 17.63 21.03
C GLY A 385 -5.70 19.08 21.05
N ILE A 386 -6.19 19.55 22.19
CA ILE A 386 -6.62 20.94 22.38
C ILE A 386 -6.30 21.45 23.78
N TYR A 387 -6.01 22.74 23.92
CA TYR A 387 -5.76 23.35 25.24
C TYR A 387 -7.01 23.34 26.12
N LYS A 388 -6.84 23.14 27.43
CA LYS A 388 -7.92 23.01 28.42
C LYS A 388 -8.97 24.11 28.33
N ARG A 389 -8.55 25.37 28.18
CA ARG A 389 -9.46 26.52 28.05
C ARG A 389 -10.46 26.39 26.89
N TYR A 390 -10.06 25.78 25.77
CA TYR A 390 -10.95 25.54 24.63
C TYR A 390 -11.69 24.20 24.78
N PHE A 391 -11.05 23.19 25.36
CA PHE A 391 -11.70 21.92 25.70
C PHE A 391 -12.97 22.15 26.53
N ASP A 392 -12.89 22.96 27.58
CA ASP A 392 -14.02 23.24 28.46
C ASP A 392 -15.14 24.02 27.74
N LEU A 393 -14.80 24.85 26.75
CA LEU A 393 -15.79 25.53 25.90
C LEU A 393 -16.49 24.55 24.94
N ILE A 394 -15.77 23.57 24.39
CA ILE A 394 -16.35 22.51 23.57
C ILE A 394 -17.24 21.61 24.42
N ALA A 395 -16.75 21.17 25.57
CA ALA A 395 -17.48 20.29 26.50
C ALA A 395 -18.75 20.94 27.07
N THR A 396 -18.83 22.27 27.08
CA THR A 396 -20.04 23.03 27.45
C THR A 396 -20.90 23.46 26.25
N GLY A 397 -20.53 23.08 25.03
CA GLY A 397 -21.25 23.43 23.79
C GLY A 397 -21.16 24.90 23.39
N ARG A 398 -20.31 25.69 24.06
CA ARG A 398 -20.15 27.13 23.81
C ARG A 398 -19.20 27.45 22.67
N LYS A 399 -18.24 26.57 22.40
CA LYS A 399 -17.38 26.61 21.20
C LYS A 399 -17.95 25.66 20.16
N THR A 400 -18.49 26.22 19.09
CA THR A 400 -19.14 25.49 17.99
C THR A 400 -18.35 25.57 16.69
N THR A 401 -17.19 26.23 16.69
CA THR A 401 -16.27 26.27 15.54
C THR A 401 -14.84 26.03 15.99
N GLU A 402 -14.21 24.96 15.52
CA GLU A 402 -12.78 24.69 15.68
C GLU A 402 -12.00 25.22 14.47
N ILE A 403 -10.89 25.92 14.72
CA ILE A 403 -10.05 26.49 13.67
C ILE A 403 -8.69 25.79 13.67
N ARG A 404 -8.23 25.42 12.48
CA ARG A 404 -6.88 24.88 12.24
C ARG A 404 -6.33 25.42 10.92
N VAL A 405 -5.03 25.26 10.70
CA VAL A 405 -4.46 25.32 9.35
C VAL A 405 -4.89 24.09 8.56
N ASN A 406 -5.04 24.21 7.24
CA ASN A 406 -5.54 23.17 6.33
C ASN A 406 -4.42 22.17 5.95
N ASP A 407 -3.77 21.62 6.97
CA ASP A 407 -2.75 20.58 6.86
C ASP A 407 -3.32 19.24 6.34
N SER A 408 -2.44 18.30 6.03
CA SER A 408 -2.79 16.97 5.50
C SER A 408 -3.81 16.22 6.36
N SER A 409 -3.80 16.43 7.68
CA SER A 409 -4.72 15.77 8.62
C SER A 409 -6.13 16.39 8.60
N ARG A 410 -6.27 17.68 8.29
CA ARG A 410 -7.57 18.37 8.27
C ARG A 410 -8.23 18.40 6.89
N ARG A 411 -7.45 18.23 5.81
CA ARG A 411 -7.96 18.25 4.42
C ARG A 411 -9.12 17.28 4.19
N ASN A 412 -9.12 16.13 4.85
CA ASN A 412 -10.08 15.05 4.64
C ASN A 412 -11.30 15.07 5.58
N ILE A 413 -11.43 16.07 6.46
CA ILE A 413 -12.57 16.19 7.36
C ILE A 413 -13.81 16.58 6.57
N LYS A 414 -14.92 15.85 6.77
CA LYS A 414 -16.21 16.05 6.12
C LYS A 414 -17.33 16.27 7.13
N VAL A 415 -18.39 16.95 6.70
CA VAL A 415 -19.65 17.03 7.46
C VAL A 415 -20.14 15.63 7.78
N GLY A 416 -20.59 15.42 9.02
CA GLY A 416 -21.01 14.14 9.57
C GLY A 416 -19.91 13.35 10.30
N ASN A 417 -18.62 13.62 10.01
CA ASN A 417 -17.50 13.00 10.73
C ASN A 417 -17.55 13.32 12.22
N LEU A 418 -16.89 12.48 13.02
CA LEU A 418 -16.75 12.70 14.45
C LEU A 418 -15.34 13.16 14.77
N ILE A 419 -15.22 14.09 15.72
CA ILE A 419 -13.94 14.56 16.25
C ILE A 419 -13.93 14.31 17.75
N ARG A 420 -12.94 13.54 18.20
CA ARG A 420 -12.62 13.29 19.60
C ARG A 420 -11.53 14.26 20.03
N PHE A 421 -11.93 15.31 20.73
CA PHE A 421 -10.99 16.24 21.35
C PHE A 421 -10.44 15.63 22.63
N ARG A 422 -9.12 15.73 22.83
CA ARG A 422 -8.42 15.22 24.02
C ARG A 422 -7.66 16.35 24.72
N CYS A 423 -7.73 16.39 26.05
CA CYS A 423 -6.95 17.30 26.88
C CYS A 423 -6.61 16.63 28.22
N GLN A 424 -5.32 16.37 28.49
CA GLN A 424 -4.83 15.87 29.79
C GLN A 424 -5.58 14.65 30.36
N GLY A 425 -6.09 13.76 29.50
CA GLY A 425 -6.85 12.57 29.90
C GLY A 425 -8.36 12.71 29.74
N ASP A 426 -8.88 13.93 29.68
CA ASP A 426 -10.28 14.19 29.34
C ASP A 426 -10.50 14.03 27.83
N GLU A 427 -11.70 13.58 27.45
CA GLU A 427 -12.13 13.51 26.06
C GLU A 427 -13.58 13.97 25.87
N VAL A 428 -13.86 14.57 24.73
CA VAL A 428 -15.23 14.93 24.32
C VAL A 428 -15.42 14.62 22.85
N LEU A 429 -16.58 14.04 22.52
CA LEU A 429 -16.93 13.66 21.16
C LEU A 429 -17.88 14.70 20.55
N THR A 430 -17.51 15.17 19.37
CA THR A 430 -18.29 16.14 18.59
C THR A 430 -18.56 15.61 17.20
N ARG A 431 -19.63 16.09 16.57
CA ARG A 431 -19.97 15.87 15.18
C ARG A 431 -19.67 17.11 14.36
N VAL A 432 -19.05 16.91 13.21
CA VAL A 432 -18.78 17.97 12.24
C VAL A 432 -20.09 18.35 11.56
N THR A 433 -20.49 19.61 11.69
CA THR A 433 -21.71 20.17 11.10
C THR A 433 -21.42 21.03 9.86
N LYS A 434 -20.22 21.60 9.77
CA LYS A 434 -19.77 22.45 8.66
C LYS A 434 -18.27 22.32 8.46
N VAL A 435 -17.80 22.44 7.22
CA VAL A 435 -16.37 22.60 6.90
C VAL A 435 -16.24 23.72 5.88
N ALA A 436 -15.56 24.81 6.24
CA ALA A 436 -15.24 25.93 5.37
C ALA A 436 -13.73 26.15 5.33
N ARG A 437 -13.21 26.55 4.17
CA ARG A 437 -11.77 26.78 3.95
C ARG A 437 -11.56 28.19 3.42
N TYR A 438 -10.49 28.82 3.89
CA TYR A 438 -10.15 30.22 3.64
C TYR A 438 -8.64 30.33 3.40
N ASP A 439 -8.20 31.42 2.78
CA ASP A 439 -6.78 31.66 2.50
C ASP A 439 -6.04 32.20 3.74
N SER A 440 -6.74 32.90 4.65
CA SER A 440 -6.14 33.46 5.88
C SER A 440 -7.09 33.43 7.09
N PHE A 441 -6.54 33.69 8.29
CA PHE A 441 -7.36 33.82 9.49
C PHE A 441 -8.23 35.08 9.46
N GLU A 442 -7.77 36.16 8.82
CA GLU A 442 -8.58 37.37 8.64
C GLU A 442 -9.84 37.09 7.84
N GLU A 443 -9.69 36.48 6.67
CA GLU A 443 -10.79 36.16 5.77
C GLU A 443 -11.79 35.22 6.46
N MET A 444 -11.27 34.21 7.18
CA MET A 444 -12.11 33.33 7.97
C MET A 444 -12.93 34.10 9.03
N PHE A 445 -12.35 35.07 9.74
CA PHE A 445 -13.10 35.89 10.71
C PHE A 445 -14.04 36.93 10.07
N ASP A 446 -13.91 37.21 8.77
CA ASP A 446 -14.89 38.01 8.03
C ASP A 446 -16.17 37.20 7.72
N HIS A 447 -16.08 35.86 7.74
CA HIS A 447 -17.20 34.96 7.42
C HIS A 447 -17.73 34.14 8.60
N GLU A 448 -16.89 33.79 9.58
CA GLU A 448 -17.26 32.99 10.74
C GLU A 448 -17.47 33.88 11.99
N PRO A 449 -18.55 33.67 12.78
CA PRO A 449 -18.78 34.44 13.99
C PRO A 449 -17.64 34.26 15.01
N VAL A 450 -16.99 35.36 15.42
CA VAL A 450 -15.92 35.36 16.43
C VAL A 450 -16.31 34.61 17.72
N ALA A 451 -17.58 34.72 18.12
CA ALA A 451 -18.13 34.07 19.30
C ALA A 451 -18.28 32.54 19.17
N SER A 452 -18.44 31.99 17.96
CA SER A 452 -18.51 30.52 17.77
C SER A 452 -17.16 29.85 17.99
N VAL A 453 -16.07 30.60 17.80
CA VAL A 453 -14.69 30.15 17.98
C VAL A 453 -14.26 30.26 19.45
N ASN A 454 -14.48 31.42 20.05
CA ASN A 454 -14.26 31.64 21.47
C ASN A 454 -15.17 32.80 21.94
N PRO A 455 -16.25 32.53 22.69
CA PRO A 455 -17.18 33.57 23.12
C PRO A 455 -16.59 34.52 24.17
N LEU A 456 -15.38 34.26 24.67
CA LEU A 456 -14.72 35.03 25.72
C LEU A 456 -13.60 35.96 25.22
N ALA A 457 -13.36 36.05 23.91
CA ALA A 457 -12.25 36.82 23.36
C ALA A 457 -12.68 37.63 22.12
N THR A 458 -12.07 38.81 21.94
CA THR A 458 -12.31 39.67 20.78
C THR A 458 -11.64 39.12 19.51
N ARG A 459 -12.01 39.66 18.34
CA ARG A 459 -11.38 39.28 17.05
C ARG A 459 -9.85 39.49 17.10
N GLU A 460 -9.42 40.64 17.61
CA GLU A 460 -8.00 41.02 17.69
C GLU A 460 -7.23 40.07 18.61
N ASP A 461 -7.78 39.75 19.78
CA ASP A 461 -7.17 38.79 20.71
C ASP A 461 -7.05 37.40 20.09
N GLN A 462 -8.10 36.94 19.40
CA GLN A 462 -8.09 35.62 18.78
C GLN A 462 -7.10 35.52 17.63
N LEU A 463 -7.01 36.55 16.77
CA LEU A 463 -6.01 36.64 15.70
C LEU A 463 -4.59 36.64 16.25
N ALA A 464 -4.32 37.42 17.31
CA ALA A 464 -3.01 37.44 17.95
C ALA A 464 -2.65 36.08 18.55
N ASN A 465 -3.58 35.45 19.27
CA ASN A 465 -3.37 34.14 19.89
C ASN A 465 -3.16 33.02 18.87
N ILE A 466 -3.93 32.99 17.77
CA ILE A 466 -3.83 31.92 16.79
C ILE A 466 -2.53 31.99 15.99
N ARG A 467 -2.02 33.21 15.72
CA ARG A 467 -0.72 33.41 15.06
C ARG A 467 0.49 33.07 15.91
N GLN A 468 0.35 33.08 17.24
CA GLN A 468 1.36 32.51 18.13
C GLN A 468 1.44 30.98 18.01
N ILE A 469 0.36 30.33 17.59
CA ILE A 469 0.29 28.88 17.39
C ILE A 469 0.68 28.51 15.96
N TYR A 470 0.21 29.28 14.98
CA TYR A 470 0.45 29.07 13.55
C TYR A 470 1.17 30.28 12.95
N PRO A 471 2.50 30.21 12.77
CA PRO A 471 3.25 31.27 12.09
C PRO A 471 2.87 31.35 10.59
N PRO A 472 3.28 32.42 9.87
CA PRO A 472 2.83 32.68 8.50
C PRO A 472 3.04 31.52 7.51
N GLU A 473 4.13 30.78 7.64
CA GLU A 473 4.41 29.60 6.79
C GLU A 473 3.41 28.45 7.01
N ARG A 474 2.80 28.36 8.19
CA ARG A 474 1.72 27.41 8.48
C ARG A 474 0.38 27.94 8.02
N GLU A 475 0.12 29.24 8.17
CA GLU A 475 -1.07 29.90 7.65
C GLU A 475 -1.16 29.79 6.12
N ALA A 476 0.00 29.81 5.41
CA ALA A 476 0.09 29.61 3.96
C ALA A 476 -0.42 28.23 3.46
N LEU A 477 -0.66 27.27 4.35
CA LEU A 477 -1.35 26.02 4.01
C LEU A 477 -2.86 26.22 3.78
N GLY A 478 -3.37 27.43 4.02
CA GLY A 478 -4.78 27.78 4.14
C GLY A 478 -5.32 27.53 5.54
N VAL A 479 -6.51 28.04 5.81
CA VAL A 479 -7.23 27.93 7.08
C VAL A 479 -8.49 27.09 6.88
N VAL A 480 -8.84 26.29 7.89
CA VAL A 480 -10.08 25.51 7.92
C VAL A 480 -10.86 25.81 9.20
N ALA A 481 -12.12 26.18 9.01
CA ALA A 481 -13.11 26.34 10.07
C ALA A 481 -14.06 25.14 10.05
N ILE A 482 -14.12 24.44 11.19
CA ILE A 482 -14.88 23.21 11.36
C ILE A 482 -16.02 23.50 12.33
N GLY A 483 -17.25 23.54 11.83
CA GLY A 483 -18.44 23.58 12.67
C GLY A 483 -18.55 22.26 13.44
N ILE A 484 -18.72 22.34 14.76
CA ILE A 484 -18.79 21.19 15.66
C ILE A 484 -20.01 21.28 16.59
N GLU A 485 -20.61 20.13 16.85
CA GLU A 485 -21.73 19.97 17.78
C GLU A 485 -21.45 18.80 18.73
N LEU A 486 -21.78 18.92 20.01
CA LEU A 486 -21.62 17.84 20.98
C LEU A 486 -22.53 16.66 20.64
N VAL A 487 -21.97 15.45 20.63
CA VAL A 487 -22.76 14.22 20.38
C VAL A 487 -23.66 13.89 21.57
N ASP A 488 -23.17 14.12 22.80
CA ASP A 488 -23.91 13.94 24.05
C ASP A 488 -23.84 15.24 24.88
N PRO A 489 -24.68 16.24 24.58
CA PRO A 489 -24.69 17.48 25.35
C PRO A 489 -25.18 17.22 26.79
N PRO A 490 -24.63 17.93 27.80
CA PRO A 490 -25.16 17.84 29.15
C PRO A 490 -26.64 18.21 29.15
N ARG A 491 -27.49 17.37 29.77
CA ARG A 491 -28.93 17.67 29.87
C ARG A 491 -29.11 19.03 30.58
N PRO A 492 -30.02 19.89 30.09
CA PRO A 492 -30.36 21.11 30.80
C PRO A 492 -30.84 20.74 32.21
N ALA A 493 -30.30 21.45 33.21
CA ALA A 493 -30.66 21.28 34.62
C ALA A 493 -32.10 21.74 34.91
#